data_AF-A0A962CZ55-F1
#
_entry.id   AF-A0A962CZ55-F1
#
_cell.length_a   1.000
_cell.length_b   1.000
_cell.length_c   1.000
_cell.angle_alpha   90.00
_cell.angle_beta   90.00
_cell.angle_gamma   90.00
#
_symmetry.space_group_name_H-M   'P 1'
#
loop_
_entity.id
_entity.type
_entity.pdbx_description
1 polymer ?
#
loop_
_entity_poly.entity_id
_entity_poly.type
_entity_poly.pdbx_seq_one_letter_code
_entity_poly.pdbx_strand_id
1 'polypeptide(L)'
;MTQSNLSESEVIQYLQEHTDFFIRNRELLTDLKVSNSYGKIASLANHQVNTLQERNAFLKEKLNKLILHATENEKIISHVFELSLQLSQISHVANVTKHFSAFVK
;
A
#
# COMPACT_ATOMS: atom_id res chain seq x y z
N MET A 1 -46.36 -9.86 -21.89
CA MET A 1 -46.56 -8.59 -21.15
C MET A 1 -46.07 -8.87 -19.75
N THR A 2 -44.89 -8.44 -19.32
CA THR A 2 -44.50 -7.04 -19.03
C THR A 2 -43.00 -6.81 -19.33
N GLN A 3 -42.69 -6.00 -20.34
CA GLN A 3 -41.38 -5.34 -20.40
C GLN A 3 -41.50 -4.08 -19.55
N SER A 4 -41.28 -4.22 -18.25
CA SER A 4 -40.96 -3.09 -17.39
C SER A 4 -39.59 -2.59 -17.84
N ASN A 5 -39.56 -1.48 -18.58
CA ASN A 5 -38.34 -0.74 -18.90
C ASN A 5 -37.76 -0.23 -17.58
N LEU A 6 -36.98 -1.07 -16.90
CA LEU A 6 -36.15 -0.61 -15.79
C LEU A 6 -35.16 0.40 -16.35
N SER A 7 -35.12 1.59 -15.77
CA SER A 7 -34.09 2.56 -16.07
C SER A 7 -32.74 2.07 -15.55
N GLU A 8 -31.66 2.47 -16.21
CA GLU A 8 -30.29 2.15 -15.77
C GLU A 8 -30.05 2.63 -14.32
N SER A 9 -30.65 3.76 -13.93
CA SER A 9 -30.58 4.28 -12.57
C SER A 9 -31.22 3.37 -11.52
N GLU A 10 -32.35 2.74 -11.84
CA GLU A 10 -33.01 1.78 -10.94
C GLU A 10 -32.20 0.49 -10.81
N VAL A 11 -31.57 0.03 -11.90
CA VAL A 11 -30.66 -1.13 -11.86
C VAL A 11 -29.44 -0.81 -11.00
N ILE A 12 -28.86 0.38 -11.13
CA ILE A 12 -27.72 0.83 -10.32
C ILE A 12 -28.11 0.87 -8.84
N GLN A 13 -29.24 1.49 -8.51
CA GLN A 13 -29.70 1.59 -7.12
C GLN A 13 -29.93 0.20 -6.52
N TYR A 14 -30.59 -0.69 -7.25
CA TYR A 14 -30.84 -2.06 -6.81
C TYR A 14 -29.53 -2.84 -6.54
N LEU A 15 -28.54 -2.73 -7.42
CA LEU A 15 -27.24 -3.39 -7.24
C LEU A 15 -26.42 -2.78 -6.10
N GLN A 16 -26.60 -1.49 -5.80
CA GLN A 16 -25.97 -0.81 -4.65
C GLN A 16 -26.60 -1.23 -3.32
N GLU A 17 -27.93 -1.36 -3.27
CA GLU A 17 -28.66 -1.81 -2.08
C GLU A 17 -28.46 -3.31 -1.82
N HIS A 18 -28.20 -4.11 -2.87
CA HIS A 18 -27.98 -5.55 -2.79
C HIS A 18 -26.60 -5.97 -3.28
N THR A 19 -25.55 -5.56 -2.56
CA THR A 19 -24.15 -5.88 -2.89
C THR A 19 -23.81 -7.38 -2.94
N ASP A 20 -24.63 -8.23 -2.32
CA ASP A 20 -24.49 -9.69 -2.35
C ASP A 20 -25.27 -10.36 -3.50
N PHE A 21 -25.96 -9.59 -4.34
CA PHE A 21 -26.72 -10.09 -5.49
C PHE A 21 -25.90 -11.02 -6.39
N PHE A 22 -24.64 -10.68 -6.68
CA PHE A 22 -23.75 -11.49 -7.52
C PHE A 22 -23.17 -12.71 -6.78
N ILE A 23 -23.18 -12.72 -5.45
CA ILE A 23 -22.80 -13.88 -4.64
C ILE A 23 -23.92 -14.91 -4.64
N ARG A 24 -25.18 -14.45 -4.56
CA ARG A 24 -26.38 -15.29 -4.62
C ARG A 24 -26.64 -15.84 -6.02
N ASN A 25 -26.29 -15.08 -7.05
CA ASN A 25 -26.50 -15.45 -8.44
C ASN A 25 -25.16 -15.65 -9.18
N ARG A 26 -24.32 -16.56 -8.70
CA ARG A 26 -22.98 -16.78 -9.29
C ARG A 26 -23.01 -17.25 -10.75
N GLU A 27 -24.07 -17.95 -11.14
CA GLU A 27 -24.29 -18.38 -12.52
C GLU A 27 -24.46 -17.18 -13.47
N LEU A 28 -25.11 -16.09 -13.01
CA LEU A 28 -25.18 -14.85 -13.79
C LEU A 28 -23.81 -14.20 -14.00
N LEU A 29 -22.85 -14.34 -13.07
CA LEU A 29 -21.47 -13.82 -13.28
C LEU A 29 -20.72 -14.54 -14.40
N THR A 30 -21.12 -15.77 -14.73
CA THR A 30 -20.51 -16.56 -15.81
C THR A 30 -21.05 -16.10 -17.17
N ASP A 31 -22.33 -15.72 -17.21
CA ASP A 31 -23.01 -15.24 -18.41
C ASP A 31 -22.85 -13.73 -18.63
N LEU A 32 -22.61 -12.96 -17.56
CA LEU A 32 -22.42 -11.50 -17.59
C LEU A 32 -21.04 -11.16 -18.17
N LYS A 33 -20.97 -11.07 -19.49
CA LYS A 33 -19.80 -10.57 -20.22
C LYS A 33 -19.72 -9.04 -20.08
N VAL A 34 -19.12 -8.56 -18.99
CA VAL A 34 -18.69 -7.16 -18.90
C VAL A 34 -17.43 -7.01 -19.75
N SER A 35 -17.61 -6.68 -21.03
CA SER A 35 -16.50 -6.31 -21.90
C SER A 35 -15.98 -4.94 -21.45
N ASN A 36 -14.97 -4.93 -20.57
CA ASN A 36 -14.11 -3.76 -20.45
C ASN A 36 -13.39 -3.56 -21.81
N SER A 37 -13.12 -2.32 -22.19
CA SER A 37 -12.51 -1.90 -23.46
C SER A 37 -11.14 -2.53 -23.79
N TYR A 38 -10.60 -3.37 -22.90
CA TYR A 38 -9.33 -4.08 -23.01
C TYR A 38 -9.44 -5.61 -23.21
N GLY A 39 -10.62 -6.16 -23.54
CA GLY A 39 -10.74 -7.52 -24.09
C GLY A 39 -10.43 -8.69 -23.14
N LYS A 40 -10.39 -8.47 -21.81
CA LYS A 40 -10.34 -9.53 -20.81
C LYS A 40 -11.69 -9.68 -20.10
N ILE A 41 -12.22 -10.90 -20.08
CA ILE A 41 -13.43 -11.29 -19.36
C ILE A 41 -13.15 -11.12 -17.86
N ALA A 42 -13.53 -9.98 -17.30
CA ALA A 42 -13.38 -9.70 -15.88
C ALA A 42 -14.72 -9.99 -15.18
N SER A 43 -14.87 -11.21 -14.65
CA SER A 43 -15.90 -11.49 -13.64
C SER A 43 -15.72 -10.48 -12.49
N LEU A 44 -16.79 -9.86 -11.98
CA LEU A 44 -16.70 -8.87 -10.89
C LEU A 44 -15.91 -9.37 -9.67
N ALA A 45 -15.91 -10.68 -9.41
CA ALA A 45 -15.09 -11.31 -8.38
C ALA A 45 -13.57 -11.13 -8.63
N ASN A 46 -13.13 -11.20 -9.89
CA ASN A 46 -11.74 -10.94 -10.27
C ASN A 46 -11.37 -9.46 -10.07
N HIS A 47 -12.32 -8.53 -10.21
CA HIS A 47 -12.04 -7.11 -9.95
C HIS A 47 -11.72 -6.87 -8.47
N GLN A 48 -12.45 -7.48 -7.55
CA GLN A 48 -12.16 -7.36 -6.10
C GLN A 48 -10.82 -8.00 -5.73
N VAL A 49 -10.51 -9.17 -6.28
CA VAL A 49 -9.21 -9.84 -6.06
C VAL A 49 -8.06 -8.99 -6.60
N ASN A 50 -8.20 -8.40 -7.79
CA ASN A 50 -7.18 -7.51 -8.36
C ASN A 50 -6.96 -6.27 -7.49
N THR A 51 -8.03 -5.61 -7.03
CA THR A 51 -7.91 -4.46 -6.13
C THR A 51 -7.24 -4.84 -4.79
N LEU A 52 -7.51 -6.02 -4.26
CA LEU A 52 -6.85 -6.52 -3.05
C LEU A 52 -5.36 -6.82 -3.30
N GLN A 53 -5.00 -7.38 -4.45
CA GLN A 53 -3.62 -7.63 -4.84
C GLN A 53 -2.83 -6.32 -5.00
N GLU A 54 -3.42 -5.31 -5.64
CA GLU A 54 -2.83 -3.97 -5.78
C GLU A 54 -2.59 -3.31 -4.41
N ARG A 55 -3.60 -3.34 -3.53
CA ARG A 55 -3.45 -2.85 -2.15
C ARG A 55 -2.38 -3.61 -1.38
N ASN A 56 -2.30 -4.93 -1.55
CA ASN A 56 -1.28 -5.75 -0.90
C ASN A 56 0.13 -5.39 -1.40
N ALA A 57 0.31 -5.18 -2.70
CA ALA A 57 1.57 -4.75 -3.30
C ALA A 57 1.99 -3.37 -2.78
N PHE A 58 1.07 -2.40 -2.75
CA PHE A 58 1.32 -1.07 -2.21
C PHE A 58 1.72 -1.11 -0.72
N LEU A 59 1.03 -1.90 0.09
CA LEU A 59 1.35 -2.06 1.51
C LEU A 59 2.72 -2.71 1.72
N LYS A 60 3.07 -3.71 0.91
CA LYS A 60 4.41 -4.33 0.93
C LYS A 60 5.50 -3.31 0.58
N GLU A 61 5.28 -2.47 -0.42
CA GLU A 61 6.23 -1.41 -0.77
C GLU A 61 6.42 -0.41 0.37
N LYS A 62 5.31 0.01 1.01
CA LYS A 62 5.35 0.91 2.17
C LYS A 62 6.08 0.29 3.37
N LEU A 63 5.87 -1.00 3.62
CA LEU A 63 6.58 -1.72 4.67
C LEU A 63 8.09 -1.78 4.37
N ASN A 64 8.47 -2.08 3.13
CA ASN A 64 9.88 -2.09 2.73
C ASN A 64 10.54 -0.72 2.94
N LYS A 65 9.84 0.38 2.62
CA LYS A 65 10.32 1.74 2.90
C LYS A 65 10.50 2.00 4.40
N LEU A 66 9.57 1.56 5.25
CA LEU A 66 9.70 1.68 6.70
C LEU A 66 10.88 0.88 7.24
N ILE A 67 11.11 -0.33 6.74
CA ILE A 67 12.27 -1.15 7.12
C ILE A 67 13.56 -0.44 6.70
N LEU A 68 13.64 0.09 5.48
CA LEU A 68 14.80 0.84 5.01
C LEU A 68 15.09 2.04 5.93
N HIS A 69 14.08 2.86 6.25
CA HIS A 69 14.27 3.98 7.17
C HIS A 69 14.66 3.54 8.58
N ALA A 70 14.12 2.42 9.09
CA ALA A 70 14.53 1.88 10.38
C ALA A 70 16.02 1.49 10.37
N THR A 71 16.50 0.85 9.30
CA THR A 71 17.92 0.49 9.17
C THR A 71 18.84 1.70 9.01
N GLU A 72 18.40 2.75 8.31
CA GLU A 72 19.13 4.02 8.21
C GLU A 72 19.20 4.71 9.57
N ASN A 73 18.08 4.77 10.29
CA ASN A 73 18.02 5.34 11.63
C ASN A 73 18.92 4.58 12.60
N GLU A 74 18.96 3.25 12.52
CA GLU A 74 19.84 2.42 13.35
C GLU A 74 21.32 2.76 13.11
N LYS A 75 21.73 2.95 11.85
CA LYS A 75 23.09 3.41 11.52
C LYS A 75 23.39 4.79 12.09
N ILE A 76 22.46 5.73 11.96
CA ILE A 76 22.61 7.09 12.51
C ILE A 76 22.76 7.02 14.03
N ILE A 77 21.91 6.24 14.71
CA ILE A 77 21.97 6.06 16.16
C ILE A 77 23.30 5.46 16.58
N SER A 78 23.80 4.43 15.88
CA SER A 78 25.11 3.85 16.15
C SER A 78 26.23 4.89 16.03
N HIS A 79 26.22 5.71 14.97
CA HIS A 79 27.19 6.78 14.78
C HIS A 79 27.10 7.84 15.90
N VAL A 80 25.89 8.22 16.33
CA VAL A 80 25.69 9.17 17.43
C VAL A 80 26.22 8.61 18.75
N PHE A 81 25.98 7.34 19.04
CA PHE A 81 26.53 6.68 20.23
C PHE A 81 28.07 6.63 20.19
N GLU A 82 28.65 6.30 19.05
CA GLU A 82 30.10 6.30 18.87
C GLU A 82 30.69 7.69 19.12
N LEU A 83 30.09 8.73 18.54
CA LEU A 83 30.50 10.11 18.78
C LEU A 83 30.36 10.49 20.26
N SER A 84 29.25 10.13 20.90
CA SER A 84 29.01 10.40 22.32
C SER A 84 30.08 9.74 23.21
N LEU A 85 30.46 8.49 22.90
CA LEU A 85 31.54 7.79 23.59
C LEU A 85 32.89 8.46 23.36
N GLN A 86 33.23 8.81 22.12
CA GLN A 86 34.46 9.53 21.80
C GLN A 86 34.54 10.86 22.57
N LEU A 87 33.45 11.65 22.56
CA LEU A 87 33.38 12.91 23.29
C LEU A 87 33.49 12.73 24.80
N SER A 88 32.90 11.67 25.36
CA SER A 88 33.02 11.35 26.79
C SER A 88 34.44 10.98 27.22
N GLN A 89 35.29 10.53 26.30
CA GLN A 89 36.68 10.15 26.58
C GLN A 89 37.66 11.32 26.37
N ILE A 90 37.18 12.46 25.86
CA ILE A 90 38.03 13.64 25.63
C ILE A 90 38.25 14.39 26.94
N SER A 91 39.51 14.44 27.37
CA SER A 91 39.96 15.21 28.53
C SER A 91 40.31 16.67 28.22
N HIS A 92 40.36 17.07 26.94
CA HIS A 92 40.75 18.41 26.52
C HIS A 92 39.84 18.97 25.40
N VAL A 93 39.20 20.12 25.66
CA VAL A 93 38.20 20.76 24.79
C VAL A 93 38.68 21.00 23.35
N ALA A 94 39.97 21.26 23.15
CA ALA A 94 40.55 21.47 21.81
C ALA A 94 40.44 20.23 20.88
N ASN A 95 40.27 19.03 21.43
CA ASN A 95 40.12 17.80 20.64
C ASN A 95 38.67 17.58 20.17
N VAL A 96 37.69 18.23 20.80
CA VAL A 96 36.25 18.09 20.46
C VAL A 96 35.97 18.51 19.02
N THR A 97 36.54 19.64 18.59
CA THR A 97 36.37 20.17 17.22
C THR A 97 37.03 19.27 16.17
N LYS A 98 38.13 18.59 16.53
CA LYS A 98 38.82 17.63 15.67
C LYS A 98 38.00 16.34 15.47
N HIS A 99 37.39 15.81 16.53
CA HIS A 99 36.53 14.63 16.43
C HIS A 99 35.22 14.93 15.70
N PHE A 100 34.60 16.10 15.93
CA PHE A 100 33.37 16.49 15.24
C PHE A 100 33.58 16.69 13.73
N SER A 101 34.71 17.27 13.31
CA SER A 101 35.02 17.42 11.87
C SER A 101 35.35 16.11 11.16
N ALA A 102 35.85 15.09 11.88
CA ALA A 102 36.02 13.74 11.35
C ALA A 102 34.69 12.99 11.20
N PHE A 103 33.68 13.33 12.01
CA PHE A 103 32.36 12.72 12.00
C PHE A 103 31.41 13.25 10.90
N VAL A 104 31.64 14.46 10.40
CA VAL A 104 30.75 15.15 9.42
C VAL A 104 31.12 14.84 7.96
N LYS A 105 32.20 14.09 7.70
CA LYS A 105 32.61 13.64 6.34
C LYS A 105 32.02 12.29 5.98
#